data_AF-A0A380GYI1-F1
#
_entry.id   AF-A0A380GYI1-F1
#
_cell.length_a   1.000
_cell.length_b   1.000
_cell.length_c   1.000
_cell.angle_alpha   90.00
_cell.angle_beta   90.00
_cell.angle_gamma   90.00
#
_symmetry.space_group_name_H-M   'P 1'
#
loop_
_entity.id
_entity.type
_entity.pdbx_description
1 polymer ?
#
loop_
_entity_poly.entity_id
_entity_poly.type
_entity_poly.pdbx_seq_one_letter_code
_entity_poly.pdbx_strand_id
1 'polypeptide(L)'
;MEDLQNLQMHLKQTSIIYLTTFQHVKVHLLNQRAVAVQAVKEGELLFGDTVAVFGADPIGLLTVIAAKTAGASKIFVFDLSEERLEKAKSVGATHTFNSDKVDPVQAVYDNTENGIDVSFEVAGVGTTFQQTIDLIANGSLNVKDVVTDEIELDNIVESGFNQLVNDKSQAKILVRLNGNQK
;
A
#
# COMPACT_ATOMS: atom_id res chain seq x y z
N MET A 1 -16.16 -25.47 -38.74
CA MET A 1 -15.62 -25.96 -37.43
C MET A 1 -14.33 -25.24 -37.05
N GLU A 2 -13.48 -24.82 -38.00
CA GLU A 2 -12.31 -23.98 -37.72
C GLU A 2 -12.67 -22.59 -37.12
N ASP A 3 -13.78 -21.97 -37.53
CA ASP A 3 -14.19 -20.66 -37.00
C ASP A 3 -14.58 -20.67 -35.52
N LEU A 4 -15.10 -21.80 -35.00
CA LEU A 4 -15.41 -21.95 -33.57
C LEU A 4 -14.16 -22.23 -32.71
N GLN A 5 -13.17 -22.93 -33.27
CA GLN A 5 -11.88 -23.13 -32.61
C GLN A 5 -11.08 -21.82 -32.54
N ASN A 6 -11.17 -20.98 -33.57
CA ASN A 6 -10.57 -19.64 -33.54
C ASN A 6 -11.26 -18.69 -32.56
N LEU A 7 -12.58 -18.83 -32.35
CA LEU A 7 -13.31 -18.05 -31.34
C LEU A 7 -12.92 -18.44 -29.90
N GLN A 8 -12.59 -19.71 -29.65
CA GLN A 8 -12.09 -20.19 -28.35
C GLN A 8 -10.65 -19.78 -28.07
N MET A 9 -9.84 -19.54 -29.11
CA MET A 9 -8.43 -19.11 -28.95
C MET A 9 -8.28 -17.62 -28.61
N HIS A 10 -9.30 -16.78 -28.84
CA HIS A 10 -9.21 -15.32 -28.69
C HIS A 10 -9.94 -14.75 -27.46
N LEU A 11 -10.62 -15.58 -26.67
CA LEU A 11 -11.21 -15.15 -25.40
C LEU A 11 -10.18 -15.36 -24.28
N LYS A 12 -9.42 -14.31 -23.97
CA LYS A 12 -8.65 -14.25 -22.71
C LYS A 12 -9.60 -14.56 -21.55
N GLN A 13 -9.40 -15.74 -20.95
CA GLN A 13 -9.89 -16.22 -19.67
C GLN A 13 -10.89 -15.30 -18.96
N THR A 14 -12.18 -15.48 -19.23
CA THR A 14 -13.25 -14.80 -18.49
C THR A 14 -13.32 -15.43 -17.10
N SER A 15 -12.77 -14.76 -16.08
CA SER A 15 -12.82 -15.19 -14.68
C SER A 15 -14.25 -15.05 -14.12
N ILE A 16 -15.15 -15.98 -14.47
CA ILE A 16 -16.49 -16.06 -13.89
C ILE A 16 -16.37 -16.66 -12.48
N ILE A 17 -16.56 -15.83 -11.45
CA ILE A 17 -16.64 -16.28 -10.06
C ILE A 17 -18.10 -16.65 -9.77
N TYR A 18 -18.40 -17.96 -9.68
CA TYR A 18 -19.73 -18.44 -9.32
C TYR A 18 -20.01 -18.16 -7.84
N LEU A 19 -20.85 -17.16 -7.57
CA LEU A 19 -21.29 -16.77 -6.23
C LEU A 19 -22.73 -17.25 -6.01
N THR A 20 -22.89 -18.46 -5.48
CA THR A 20 -24.20 -19.11 -5.36
C THR A 20 -25.11 -18.54 -4.25
N THR A 21 -24.68 -17.56 -3.44
CA THR A 21 -25.47 -17.11 -2.27
C THR A 21 -25.22 -15.65 -1.79
N PHE A 22 -25.07 -14.68 -2.70
CA PHE A 22 -24.72 -13.31 -2.31
C PHE A 22 -25.70 -12.23 -2.84
N GLN A 23 -26.24 -11.40 -1.93
CA GLN A 23 -26.99 -10.17 -2.26
C GLN A 23 -26.05 -9.09 -2.82
N HIS A 24 -26.54 -8.12 -3.61
CA HIS A 24 -25.75 -7.11 -4.35
C HIS A 24 -24.62 -6.43 -3.56
N VAL A 25 -24.85 -6.07 -2.29
CA VAL A 25 -23.85 -5.43 -1.41
C VAL A 25 -22.58 -6.27 -1.24
N LYS A 26 -22.71 -7.60 -1.30
CA LYS A 26 -21.60 -8.53 -1.09
C LYS A 26 -20.68 -8.64 -2.31
N VAL A 27 -21.14 -8.28 -3.51
CA VAL A 27 -20.29 -8.22 -4.72
C VAL A 27 -19.32 -7.03 -4.64
N HIS A 28 -19.78 -5.89 -4.13
CA HIS A 28 -18.92 -4.71 -3.93
C HIS A 28 -17.79 -5.00 -2.94
N LEU A 29 -18.13 -5.67 -1.82
CA LEU A 29 -17.14 -6.10 -0.83
C LEU A 29 -16.13 -7.11 -1.40
N LEU A 30 -16.54 -7.97 -2.34
CA LEU A 30 -15.60 -8.89 -2.99
C LEU A 30 -14.51 -8.13 -3.74
N ASN A 31 -14.89 -7.10 -4.50
CA ASN A 31 -13.93 -6.29 -5.24
C ASN A 31 -12.98 -5.54 -4.29
N GLN A 32 -13.51 -4.89 -3.25
CA GLN A 32 -12.68 -4.20 -2.26
C GLN A 32 -11.70 -5.14 -1.54
N ARG A 33 -12.15 -6.37 -1.23
CA ARG A 33 -11.29 -7.41 -0.65
C ARG A 33 -10.17 -7.83 -1.61
N ALA A 34 -10.50 -7.99 -2.90
CA ALA A 34 -9.50 -8.34 -3.90
C ALA A 34 -8.44 -7.24 -4.01
N VAL A 35 -8.84 -5.96 -4.00
CA VAL A 35 -7.89 -4.83 -3.99
C VAL A 35 -7.00 -4.87 -2.74
N ALA A 36 -7.57 -5.04 -1.55
CA ALA A 36 -6.79 -5.10 -0.31
C ALA A 36 -5.78 -6.26 -0.28
N VAL A 37 -6.19 -7.45 -0.73
CA VAL A 37 -5.29 -8.62 -0.80
C VAL A 37 -4.21 -8.40 -1.86
N GLN A 38 -4.55 -7.82 -3.01
CA GLN A 38 -3.58 -7.50 -4.05
C GLN A 38 -2.58 -6.45 -3.57
N ALA A 39 -3.02 -5.42 -2.86
CA ALA A 39 -2.15 -4.41 -2.27
C ALA A 39 -1.15 -5.03 -1.30
N VAL A 40 -1.60 -5.91 -0.39
CA VAL A 40 -0.70 -6.62 0.54
C VAL A 40 0.31 -7.49 -0.21
N LYS A 41 -0.11 -8.14 -1.30
CA LYS A 41 0.78 -8.95 -2.13
C LYS A 41 1.82 -8.09 -2.87
N GLU A 42 1.42 -6.95 -3.42
CA GLU A 42 2.31 -6.01 -4.13
C GLU A 42 3.21 -5.22 -3.18
N GLY A 43 2.78 -5.02 -1.95
CA GLY A 43 3.63 -4.50 -0.87
C GLY A 43 4.64 -5.51 -0.35
N GLU A 44 4.69 -6.73 -0.93
CA GLU A 44 5.63 -7.81 -0.60
C GLU A 44 5.73 -8.12 0.90
N LEU A 45 4.62 -7.94 1.63
CA LEU A 45 4.57 -8.13 3.07
C LEU A 45 4.98 -9.55 3.44
N LEU A 46 5.96 -9.66 4.34
CA LEU A 46 6.48 -10.90 4.89
C LEU A 46 5.96 -11.15 6.31
N PHE A 47 6.05 -12.41 6.72
CA PHE A 47 5.70 -12.80 8.08
C PHE A 47 6.60 -12.08 9.09
N GLY A 48 5.98 -11.41 10.07
CA GLY A 48 6.68 -10.65 11.10
C GLY A 48 6.77 -9.16 10.82
N ASP A 49 6.45 -8.70 9.61
CA ASP A 49 6.58 -7.30 9.23
C ASP A 49 5.70 -6.36 10.08
N THR A 50 6.19 -5.13 10.22
CA THR A 50 5.50 -4.00 10.82
C THR A 50 4.89 -3.13 9.73
N VAL A 51 3.59 -2.84 9.85
CA VAL A 51 2.80 -2.20 8.80
C VAL A 51 2.16 -0.91 9.30
N ALA A 52 2.16 0.14 8.48
CA ALA A 52 1.29 1.30 8.65
C ALA A 52 0.16 1.31 7.62
N VAL A 53 -1.06 1.63 8.06
CA VAL A 53 -2.24 1.84 7.20
C VAL A 53 -2.79 3.23 7.48
N PHE A 54 -2.72 4.11 6.48
CA PHE A 54 -3.27 5.46 6.55
C PHE A 54 -4.68 5.45 5.98
N GLY A 55 -5.68 5.47 6.87
CA GLY A 55 -7.11 5.38 6.56
C GLY A 55 -7.73 4.11 7.15
N ALA A 56 -8.86 4.26 7.84
CA ALA A 56 -9.66 3.18 8.42
C ALA A 56 -11.07 3.13 7.80
N ASP A 57 -11.16 3.45 6.51
CA ASP A 57 -12.36 3.27 5.70
C ASP A 57 -12.57 1.77 5.36
N PRO A 58 -13.62 1.38 4.60
CA PRO A 58 -13.81 -0.02 4.25
C PRO A 58 -12.60 -0.69 3.58
N ILE A 59 -11.84 0.03 2.74
CA ILE A 59 -10.63 -0.51 2.09
C ILE A 59 -9.51 -0.66 3.11
N GLY A 60 -9.29 0.33 3.97
CA GLY A 60 -8.29 0.28 5.04
C GLY A 60 -8.55 -0.82 6.05
N LEU A 61 -9.81 -1.02 6.48
CA LEU A 61 -10.17 -2.14 7.36
C LEU A 61 -9.93 -3.50 6.71
N LEU A 62 -10.23 -3.64 5.42
CA LEU A 62 -9.91 -4.86 4.66
C LEU A 62 -8.41 -5.05 4.48
N THR A 63 -7.65 -3.97 4.35
CA THR A 63 -6.18 -3.98 4.28
C THR A 63 -5.58 -4.42 5.61
N VAL A 64 -6.10 -3.96 6.74
CA VAL A 64 -5.71 -4.44 8.09
C VAL A 64 -5.96 -5.94 8.23
N ILE A 65 -7.13 -6.43 7.78
CA ILE A 65 -7.45 -7.87 7.81
C ILE A 65 -6.47 -8.65 6.92
N ALA A 66 -6.20 -8.15 5.71
CA ALA A 66 -5.28 -8.80 4.77
C ALA A 66 -3.85 -8.84 5.32
N ALA A 67 -3.33 -7.73 5.85
CA ALA A 67 -2.01 -7.63 6.46
C ALA A 67 -1.86 -8.56 7.67
N LYS A 68 -2.86 -8.59 8.56
CA LYS A 68 -2.89 -9.53 9.68
C LYS A 68 -2.90 -10.98 9.22
N THR A 69 -3.68 -11.29 8.18
CA THR A 69 -3.76 -12.64 7.62
C THR A 69 -2.45 -13.07 6.95
N ALA A 70 -1.73 -12.12 6.34
CA ALA A 70 -0.41 -12.34 5.76
C ALA A 70 0.72 -12.49 6.80
N GLY A 71 0.44 -12.19 8.08
CA GLY A 71 1.35 -12.45 9.19
C GLY A 71 2.09 -11.23 9.72
N ALA A 72 1.60 -10.01 9.47
CA ALA A 72 2.13 -8.80 10.09
C ALA A 72 2.10 -8.90 11.61
N SER A 73 3.22 -8.54 12.26
CA SER A 73 3.36 -8.60 13.72
C SER A 73 2.77 -7.38 14.42
N LYS A 74 3.00 -6.20 13.83
CA LYS A 74 2.50 -4.90 14.28
C LYS A 74 1.80 -4.21 13.12
N ILE A 75 0.58 -3.75 13.37
CA ILE A 75 -0.23 -2.99 12.42
C ILE A 75 -0.65 -1.69 13.09
N PHE A 76 -0.16 -0.59 12.54
CA PHE A 76 -0.45 0.80 12.91
C PHE A 76 -1.55 1.32 11.99
N VAL A 77 -2.61 1.89 12.55
CA VAL A 77 -3.71 2.48 11.76
C VAL A 77 -3.92 3.92 12.15
N PHE A 78 -3.97 4.79 11.15
CA PHE A 78 -4.11 6.24 11.30
C PHE A 78 -5.40 6.70 10.62
N ASP A 79 -6.30 7.35 11.35
CA ASP A 79 -7.56 7.92 10.84
C ASP A 79 -7.98 9.09 11.75
N LEU A 80 -8.97 9.88 11.34
CA LEU A 80 -9.52 10.98 12.14
C LEU A 80 -10.68 10.52 13.04
N SER A 81 -11.36 9.44 12.64
CA SER A 81 -12.54 8.91 13.32
C SER A 81 -12.18 7.87 14.37
N GLU A 82 -12.42 8.20 15.64
CA GLU A 82 -12.24 7.26 16.76
C GLU A 82 -13.08 5.97 16.58
N GLU A 83 -14.30 6.08 16.04
CA GLU A 83 -15.15 4.92 15.77
C GLU A 83 -14.48 3.95 14.78
N ARG A 84 -13.88 4.49 13.71
CA ARG A 84 -13.16 3.68 12.72
C ARG A 84 -11.90 3.06 13.29
N LEU A 85 -11.19 3.79 14.16
CA LEU A 85 -10.02 3.26 14.87
C LEU A 85 -10.39 2.11 15.81
N GLU A 86 -11.47 2.23 16.57
CA GLU A 86 -11.98 1.12 17.39
C GLU A 86 -12.37 -0.08 16.52
N LYS A 87 -12.95 0.16 15.34
CA LYS A 87 -13.22 -0.91 14.39
C LYS A 87 -11.94 -1.56 13.88
N ALA A 88 -10.92 -0.77 13.57
CA ALA A 88 -9.61 -1.25 13.13
C ALA A 88 -8.97 -2.19 14.17
N LYS A 89 -9.03 -1.83 15.48
CA LYS A 89 -8.59 -2.71 16.57
C LYS A 89 -9.33 -4.05 16.54
N SER A 90 -10.65 -4.01 16.38
CA SER A 90 -11.48 -5.23 16.38
C SER A 90 -11.14 -6.21 15.25
N VAL A 91 -10.58 -5.72 14.13
CA VAL A 91 -10.27 -6.54 12.95
C VAL A 91 -8.79 -6.88 12.79
N GLY A 92 -7.90 -6.30 13.60
CA GLY A 92 -6.50 -6.72 13.61
C GLY A 92 -5.45 -5.66 13.89
N ALA A 93 -5.82 -4.38 13.94
CA ALA A 93 -4.87 -3.33 14.26
C ALA A 93 -4.29 -3.54 15.66
N THR A 94 -2.97 -3.43 15.77
CA THR A 94 -2.26 -3.52 17.06
C THR A 94 -2.18 -2.17 17.75
N HIS A 95 -2.05 -1.11 16.94
CA HIS A 95 -1.97 0.27 17.38
C HIS A 95 -2.86 1.10 16.47
N THR A 96 -3.55 2.07 17.06
CA THR A 96 -4.42 2.97 16.31
C THR A 96 -4.27 4.37 16.86
N PHE A 97 -4.12 5.35 15.98
CA PHE A 97 -3.87 6.73 16.36
C PHE A 97 -4.81 7.66 15.62
N ASN A 98 -5.32 8.65 16.35
CA ASN A 98 -6.04 9.75 15.75
C ASN A 98 -5.05 10.78 15.21
N SER A 99 -4.95 10.91 13.89
CA SER A 99 -3.96 11.78 13.25
C SER A 99 -4.17 13.28 13.48
N ASP A 100 -5.32 13.70 14.02
CA ASP A 100 -5.56 15.09 14.47
C ASP A 100 -4.90 15.39 15.83
N LYS A 101 -4.61 14.34 16.60
CA LYS A 101 -4.11 14.44 17.98
C LYS A 101 -2.65 14.00 18.12
N VAL A 102 -2.21 13.10 17.25
CA VAL A 102 -0.90 12.48 17.31
C VAL A 102 -0.27 12.51 15.93
N ASP A 103 0.98 12.93 15.85
CA ASP A 103 1.76 12.83 14.62
C ASP A 103 2.04 11.36 14.29
N PRO A 104 1.57 10.84 13.13
CA PRO A 104 1.82 9.46 12.74
C PRO A 104 3.29 9.09 12.64
N VAL A 105 4.14 10.02 12.23
CA VAL A 105 5.59 9.78 12.06
C VAL A 105 6.21 9.53 13.42
N GLN A 106 5.92 10.40 14.39
CA GLN A 106 6.37 10.24 15.77
C GLN A 106 5.76 8.99 16.43
N ALA A 107 4.49 8.69 16.18
CA ALA A 107 3.84 7.50 16.72
C ALA A 107 4.52 6.21 16.26
N VAL A 108 4.94 6.12 14.98
CA VAL A 108 5.73 4.98 14.50
C VAL A 108 7.07 4.93 15.22
N TYR A 109 7.79 6.05 15.27
CA TYR A 109 9.10 6.14 15.93
C TYR A 109 9.05 5.72 17.41
N ASP A 110 8.05 6.16 18.16
CA ASP A 110 7.94 5.86 19.60
C ASP A 110 7.57 4.40 19.90
N ASN A 111 7.01 3.67 18.92
CA ASN A 111 6.48 2.32 19.11
C ASN A 111 7.24 1.25 18.29
N THR A 112 8.31 1.64 17.60
CA THR A 112 9.14 0.76 16.77
C THR A 112 10.61 1.10 16.95
N GLU A 113 11.49 0.09 16.86
CA GLU A 113 12.94 0.31 16.92
C GLU A 113 13.51 0.63 15.53
N ASN A 114 12.96 0.01 14.48
CA ASN A 114 13.45 0.09 13.10
C ASN A 114 12.43 0.73 12.13
N GLY A 115 11.35 1.31 12.65
CA GLY A 115 10.26 1.80 11.82
C GLY A 115 9.25 0.72 11.39
N ILE A 116 8.66 0.93 10.23
CA ILE A 116 7.73 0.07 9.52
C ILE A 116 8.40 -0.50 8.26
N ASP A 117 7.97 -1.69 7.85
CA ASP A 117 8.46 -2.37 6.66
C ASP A 117 7.57 -2.03 5.44
N VAL A 118 6.26 -1.91 5.66
CA VAL A 118 5.28 -1.62 4.60
C VAL A 118 4.31 -0.52 5.02
N SER A 119 4.04 0.44 4.12
CA SER A 119 3.01 1.46 4.29
C SER A 119 1.92 1.32 3.23
N PHE A 120 0.66 1.35 3.66
CA PHE A 120 -0.52 1.40 2.80
C PHE A 120 -1.20 2.75 2.95
N GLU A 121 -1.14 3.58 1.90
CA GLU A 121 -1.91 4.82 1.79
C GLU A 121 -3.27 4.48 1.16
N VAL A 122 -4.34 4.63 1.94
CA VAL A 122 -5.72 4.33 1.51
C VAL A 122 -6.70 5.45 1.87
N ALA A 123 -6.23 6.56 2.46
CA ALA A 123 -7.05 7.72 2.77
C ALA A 123 -7.17 8.66 1.56
N GLY A 124 -6.20 8.65 0.63
CA GLY A 124 -6.24 9.39 -0.62
C GLY A 124 -6.17 10.91 -0.44
N VAL A 125 -5.54 11.39 0.64
CA VAL A 125 -5.42 12.81 0.97
C VAL A 125 -3.96 13.24 1.00
N GLY A 126 -3.68 14.48 0.58
CA GLY A 126 -2.29 14.97 0.46
C GLY A 126 -1.47 14.87 1.74
N THR A 127 -2.12 14.97 2.91
CA THR A 127 -1.47 14.86 4.21
C THR A 127 -0.94 13.45 4.51
N THR A 128 -1.66 12.39 4.14
CA THR A 128 -1.22 11.00 4.39
C THR A 128 -0.12 10.58 3.41
N PHE A 129 -0.12 11.12 2.19
CA PHE A 129 1.02 11.00 1.29
C PHE A 129 2.28 11.66 1.87
N GLN A 130 2.15 12.89 2.39
CA GLN A 130 3.28 13.57 3.03
C GLN A 130 3.82 12.79 4.22
N GLN A 131 2.94 12.25 5.07
CA GLN A 131 3.34 11.42 6.21
C GLN A 131 4.11 10.16 5.78
N THR A 132 3.71 9.53 4.67
CA THR A 132 4.46 8.39 4.11
C THR A 132 5.84 8.82 3.62
N ILE A 133 5.94 9.99 2.96
CA ILE A 133 7.22 10.56 2.54
C ILE A 133 8.11 10.87 3.75
N ASP A 134 7.55 11.42 4.82
CA ASP A 134 8.28 11.78 6.03
C ASP A 134 8.81 10.53 6.76
N LEU A 135 8.05 9.44 6.77
CA LEU A 135 8.51 8.14 7.25
C LEU A 135 9.71 7.61 6.43
N ILE A 136 9.70 7.82 5.11
CA ILE A 136 10.85 7.45 4.26
C ILE A 136 12.05 8.36 4.60
N ALA A 137 11.82 9.67 4.67
CA ALA A 137 12.87 10.67 4.88
C ALA A 137 13.59 10.51 6.22
N ASN A 138 12.87 10.12 7.27
CA ASN A 138 13.45 9.89 8.60
C ASN A 138 14.00 8.46 8.80
N GLY A 139 13.89 7.60 7.79
CA GLY A 139 14.38 6.21 7.82
C GLY A 139 13.45 5.22 8.53
N SER A 140 12.27 5.65 8.97
CA SER A 140 11.26 4.78 9.59
C SER A 140 10.48 3.96 8.57
N LEU A 141 10.66 4.17 7.27
CA LEU A 141 10.18 3.28 6.21
C LEU A 141 11.34 3.03 5.24
N ASN A 142 11.89 1.81 5.25
CA ASN A 142 12.99 1.45 4.36
C ASN A 142 12.45 1.05 2.99
N VAL A 143 12.65 1.90 1.98
CA VAL A 143 12.23 1.64 0.59
C VAL A 143 13.36 1.14 -0.31
N LYS A 144 14.57 0.92 0.23
CA LYS A 144 15.76 0.61 -0.57
C LYS A 144 15.58 -0.63 -1.44
N ASP A 145 14.88 -1.64 -0.94
CA ASP A 145 14.68 -2.89 -1.68
C ASP A 145 13.70 -2.71 -2.86
N VAL A 146 12.96 -1.60 -2.90
CA VAL A 146 12.00 -1.26 -3.97
C VAL A 146 12.54 -0.17 -4.91
N VAL A 147 13.61 0.52 -4.51
CA VAL A 147 14.29 1.52 -5.35
C VAL A 147 15.26 0.81 -6.29
N THR A 148 14.96 0.82 -7.58
CA THR A 148 15.71 0.11 -8.61
C THR A 148 16.86 0.93 -9.18
N ASP A 149 16.81 2.25 -9.06
CA ASP A 149 17.87 3.16 -9.49
C ASP A 149 17.84 4.48 -8.70
N GLU A 150 18.97 5.20 -8.69
CA GLU A 150 19.11 6.51 -8.06
C GLU A 150 19.80 7.50 -9.01
N ILE A 151 19.14 8.63 -9.29
CA ILE A 151 19.58 9.60 -10.29
C ILE A 151 19.61 11.02 -9.72
N GLU A 152 20.41 11.88 -10.35
CA GLU A 152 20.39 13.32 -10.09
C GLU A 152 19.24 14.00 -10.85
N LEU A 153 18.69 15.09 -10.30
CA LEU A 153 17.59 15.84 -10.93
C LEU A 153 17.88 16.24 -12.39
N ASP A 154 19.13 16.54 -12.71
CA ASP A 154 19.55 16.91 -14.07
C ASP A 154 19.32 15.78 -15.10
N ASN A 155 19.24 14.52 -14.63
CA ASN A 155 19.05 13.34 -15.46
C ASN A 155 17.60 12.81 -15.43
N ILE A 156 16.64 13.56 -14.87
CA ILE A 156 15.27 13.08 -14.65
C ILE A 156 14.55 12.62 -15.93
N VAL A 157 14.85 13.22 -17.08
CA VAL A 157 14.22 12.84 -18.35
C VAL A 157 14.83 11.53 -18.87
N GLU A 158 16.15 11.50 -19.03
CA GLU A 158 16.84 10.38 -19.68
C GLU A 158 16.95 9.14 -18.78
N SER A 159 17.37 9.32 -17.54
CA SER A 159 17.57 8.23 -16.58
C SER A 159 16.38 8.05 -15.63
N GLY A 160 15.36 8.92 -15.69
CA GLY A 160 14.13 8.78 -14.91
C GLY A 160 12.97 8.30 -15.77
N PHE A 161 12.32 9.24 -16.47
CA PHE A 161 11.11 8.97 -17.24
C PHE A 161 11.34 7.99 -18.40
N ASN A 162 12.37 8.22 -19.22
CA ASN A 162 12.66 7.34 -20.36
C ASN A 162 13.01 5.93 -19.90
N GLN A 163 13.72 5.79 -18.78
CA GLN A 163 14.05 4.49 -18.21
C GLN A 163 12.79 3.78 -17.69
N LEU A 164 11.92 4.46 -16.95
CA LEU A 164 10.64 3.90 -16.47
C LEU A 164 9.69 3.48 -17.60
N VAL A 165 9.70 4.21 -18.73
CA VAL A 165 8.83 3.89 -19.88
C VAL A 165 9.35 2.68 -20.67
N ASN A 166 10.68 2.54 -20.80
CA ASN A 166 11.28 1.58 -21.73
C ASN A 166 11.83 0.31 -21.05
N ASP A 167 12.16 0.37 -19.75
CA ASP A 167 12.69 -0.75 -18.99
C ASP A 167 11.69 -1.22 -17.93
N LYS A 168 11.06 -2.37 -18.21
CA LYS A 168 10.07 -2.98 -17.30
C LYS A 168 10.67 -3.56 -16.02
N SER A 169 12.00 -3.61 -15.90
CA SER A 169 12.66 -3.99 -14.65
C SER A 169 12.76 -2.84 -13.65
N GLN A 170 12.57 -1.60 -14.11
CA GLN A 170 12.50 -0.44 -13.21
C GLN A 170 11.13 -0.36 -12.55
N ALA A 171 11.13 -0.19 -11.23
CA ALA A 171 9.92 -0.01 -10.45
C ALA A 171 9.85 1.39 -9.85
N LYS A 172 10.92 1.83 -9.17
CA LYS A 172 10.99 3.14 -8.53
C LYS A 172 12.40 3.70 -8.68
N ILE A 173 12.51 4.92 -9.19
CA ILE A 173 13.78 5.64 -9.35
C ILE A 173 13.79 6.80 -8.37
N LEU A 174 14.78 6.83 -7.48
CA LEU A 174 14.94 7.90 -6.50
C LEU A 174 15.68 9.07 -7.14
N VAL A 175 15.15 10.29 -7.01
CA VAL A 175 15.77 11.50 -7.56
C VAL A 175 16.42 12.30 -6.44
N ARG A 176 17.74 12.48 -6.52
CA ARG A 176 18.47 13.42 -5.70
C ARG A 176 18.23 14.84 -6.19
N LEU A 177 17.64 15.65 -5.31
CA LEU A 177 17.51 17.07 -5.55
C LEU A 177 18.83 17.73 -5.16
N ASN A 178 19.61 18.18 -6.15
CA ASN A 178 20.75 19.07 -5.91
C ASN A 178 20.26 20.45 -5.48
N GLY A 179 19.80 20.55 -4.23
CA GLY A 179 19.57 21.81 -3.54
C GLY A 179 20.75 22.10 -2.63
N ASN A 180 21.50 23.16 -2.94
CA ASN A 180 22.43 23.76 -1.98
C ASN A 180 21.73 23.90 -0.63
N GLN A 181 22.20 23.19 0.40
CA GLN A 181 21.88 23.54 1.77
C GLN A 181 22.51 24.91 2.03
N LYS A 182 21.66 25.94 2.07
CA LYS A 182 21.97 27.26 2.60
C LYS A 182 21.04 27.53 3.78
#